data_AF-A0A840NIA9-F1
#
_entry.id   AF-A0A840NIA9-F1
#
_cell.length_a   1.000
_cell.length_b   1.000
_cell.length_c   1.000
_cell.angle_alpha   90.00
_cell.angle_beta   90.00
_cell.angle_gamma   90.00
#
_symmetry.space_group_name_H-M   'P 1'
#
loop_
_entity.id
_entity.type
_entity.pdbx_description
1 polymer ?
#
loop_
_entity_poly.entity_id
_entity_poly.type
_entity_poly.pdbx_seq_one_letter_code
_entity_poly.pdbx_strand_id
1 'polypeptide(L)' 'MTPTNWRTSTYTHPNGNCVEVGRLGDRATVRDTKNRTAGYLTIGEAQWATFVREIASGRYDR' A
#
# COMPACT_ATOMS: atom_id res chain seq x y z
N MET A 1 8.91 11.76 11.56
CA MET A 1 9.16 10.34 11.22
C MET A 1 8.82 10.17 9.74
N THR A 2 9.80 9.85 8.89
CA THR A 2 9.63 9.79 7.42
C THR A 2 9.72 8.35 6.92
N PRO A 3 8.88 7.92 5.98
CA PRO A 3 8.96 6.56 5.44
C PRO A 3 10.24 6.36 4.63
N THR A 4 10.82 5.16 4.73
CA THR A 4 12.06 4.76 4.06
C THR A 4 11.86 3.48 3.26
N ASN A 5 12.89 3.07 2.50
CA ASN A 5 12.92 1.81 1.74
C ASN A 5 11.75 1.65 0.76
N TRP A 6 11.46 2.72 0.00
CA TRP A 6 10.46 2.69 -1.05
C TRP A 6 10.89 1.71 -2.16
N ARG A 7 9.98 0.80 -2.52
CA ARG A 7 10.10 -0.09 -3.66
C ARG A 7 8.87 0.01 -4.54
N THR A 8 9.08 0.10 -5.84
CA THR A 8 8.00 0.02 -6.81
C THR A 8 7.52 -1.43 -6.90
N SER A 9 6.20 -1.62 -6.87
CA SER A 9 5.59 -2.93 -7.06
C SER A 9 5.86 -3.46 -8.46
N THR A 10 6.18 -4.75 -8.60
CA THR A 10 6.34 -5.44 -9.89
C THR A 10 5.04 -5.53 -10.68
N TYR A 11 3.89 -5.27 -10.03
CA TYR A 11 2.59 -5.16 -10.69
C TYR A 11 2.34 -3.78 -11.32
N THR A 12 3.28 -2.84 -11.17
CA THR A 12 3.24 -1.53 -11.83
C THR A 12 3.54 -1.66 -13.31
N HIS A 13 2.58 -1.27 -14.15
CA HIS A 13 2.74 -1.25 -15.60
C HIS A 13 2.60 0.17 -16.15
N PRO A 14 3.18 0.47 -17.34
CA PRO A 14 3.03 1.79 -17.97
C PRO A 14 1.57 2.25 -18.07
N ASN A 15 0.68 1.30 -18.34
CA ASN A 15 -0.74 1.53 -18.58
C ASN A 15 -1.64 1.24 -17.36
N GLY A 16 -1.09 0.98 -16.15
CA GLY A 16 -1.93 0.75 -14.96
C GLY A 16 -1.18 0.32 -13.68
N ASN A 17 -1.84 0.49 -12.53
CA ASN A 17 -1.44 -0.03 -11.21
C ASN A 17 -0.10 0.48 -10.65
N CYS A 18 0.10 1.80 -10.67
CA CYS A 18 1.34 2.45 -10.23
C CYS A 18 1.44 2.56 -8.70
N VAL A 19 2.08 1.59 -8.06
CA VAL A 19 2.17 1.54 -6.59
C VAL A 19 3.61 1.41 -6.11
N GLU A 20 3.97 2.25 -5.13
CA GLU A 20 5.19 2.12 -4.33
C GLU A 20 4.84 1.74 -2.88
N VAL A 21 5.64 0.87 -2.28
CA VAL A 21 5.51 0.45 -0.88
C VAL A 21 6.78 0.83 -0.12
N GLY A 22 6.62 1.43 1.06
CA GLY A 22 7.71 1.83 1.95
C GLY A 22 7.47 1.31 3.37
N ARG A 23 8.38 1.66 4.28
CA ARG A 23 8.32 1.31 5.70
C ARG A 23 8.34 2.55 6.57
N LEU A 24 7.54 2.54 7.63
CA LEU A 24 7.54 3.56 8.68
C LEU A 24 7.45 2.86 10.04
N GLY A 25 8.60 2.61 10.67
CA GLY A 25 8.65 1.79 11.87
C GLY A 25 8.17 0.36 11.59
N ASP A 26 7.18 -0.08 12.36
CA ASP A 26 6.47 -1.37 12.23
C ASP A 26 5.31 -1.33 11.21
N ARG A 27 5.14 -0.20 10.50
CA ARG A 27 4.03 0.02 9.58
C ARG A 27 4.47 0.00 8.12
N ALA A 28 3.57 -0.43 7.26
CA ALA A 28 3.73 -0.31 5.81
C ALA A 28 3.20 1.05 5.34
N THR A 29 3.84 1.65 4.34
CA THR A 29 3.32 2.83 3.65
C THR A 29 3.08 2.53 2.19
N VAL A 30 1.97 3.00 1.63
CA VAL A 30 1.59 2.76 0.23
C VAL A 30 1.28 4.08 -0.44
N ARG A 31 1.79 4.31 -1.65
CA ARG A 31 1.49 5.51 -2.42
C ARG A 31 1.39 5.24 -3.91
N ASP A 32 0.78 6.18 -4.61
CA ASP A 32 0.78 6.23 -6.07
C ASP A 32 2.17 6.65 -6.58
N THR A 33 2.79 5.79 -7.38
CA THR A 33 4.09 6.08 -8.02
C THR A 33 4.02 7.30 -8.93
N LYS A 34 2.87 7.55 -9.57
CA LYS A 34 2.65 8.67 -10.51
C LYS A 34 2.35 9.98 -9.81
N ASN A 35 1.86 9.94 -8.57
CA ASN A 35 1.51 11.14 -7.80
C ASN A 35 2.08 11.12 -6.38
N ARG A 36 3.41 11.15 -6.28
CA ARG A 36 4.12 11.13 -4.99
C ARG A 36 3.79 12.32 -4.08
N THR A 37 3.36 13.44 -4.67
CA THR A 37 2.99 14.67 -3.95
C THR A 37 1.63 14.57 -3.27
N ALA A 38 0.75 13.65 -3.68
CA ALA A 38 -0.52 13.40 -3.02
C ALA A 38 -0.38 12.70 -1.66
N GLY A 39 0.84 12.30 -1.27
CA GLY A 39 1.13 11.67 0.02
C GLY A 39 1.10 10.15 -0.03
N TYR A 40 0.87 9.52 1.12
CA TYR A 40 0.89 8.07 1.27
C TYR A 40 -0.08 7.62 2.37
N LEU A 41 -0.60 6.42 2.21
CA LEU A 41 -1.37 5.73 3.25
C LEU A 41 -0.38 5.00 4.18
N THR A 42 -0.65 5.03 5.50
CA THR A 42 0.11 4.25 6.48
C THR A 42 -0.81 3.17 7.04
N ILE A 43 -0.35 1.92 7.00
CA ILE A 43 -1.13 0.76 7.39
C ILE A 43 -0.36 -0.01 8.45
N GLY A 44 -0.97 -0.14 9.63
CA GLY A 44 -0.42 -0.97 10.71
C GLY A 44 -0.74 -2.46 10.51
N GLU A 45 0.00 -3.32 11.20
CA GLU A 45 -0.12 -4.78 11.09
C GLU A 45 -1.56 -5.27 11.34
N ALA A 46 -2.19 -4.84 12.42
CA ALA A 46 -3.56 -5.26 12.76
C ALA A 46 -4.60 -4.84 11.71
N GLN A 47 -4.42 -3.66 11.11
CA GLN A 47 -5.29 -3.16 10.04
C GLN A 47 -5.09 -3.97 8.76
N TRP A 48 -3.84 -4.30 8.42
CA TRP A 48 -3.52 -5.15 7.28
C TRP A 48 -4.10 -6.56 7.43
N ALA A 49 -3.91 -7.18 8.60
CA ALA A 49 -4.46 -8.49 8.90
C ALA A 49 -5.99 -8.50 8.78
N THR A 50 -6.66 -7.43 9.24
CA THR A 50 -8.12 -7.29 9.11
C THR A 50 -8.56 -7.16 7.67
N PHE A 51 -7.89 -6.30 6.90
CA PHE A 51 -8.17 -6.12 5.49
C PHE A 51 -8.05 -7.43 4.68
N VAL A 52 -6.99 -8.20 4.89
CA VAL A 52 -6.79 -9.50 4.22
C VAL A 52 -7.88 -10.49 4.57
N ARG A 53 -8.29 -10.58 5.85
CA ARG A 53 -9.41 -11.44 6.26
C ARG A 53 -10.72 -11.05 5.58
N GLU A 54 -10.98 -9.75 5.47
CA GLU A 54 -12.21 -9.24 4.86
C GLU A 54 -12.25 -9.45 3.35
N ILE A 55 -11.11 -9.32 2.65
CA ILE A 55 -11.00 -9.74 1.24
C ILE A 55 -11.30 -11.24 1.13
N ALA A 56 -10.64 -12.06 1.94
CA ALA A 56 -10.80 -13.52 1.88
C ALA A 56 -12.24 -13.96 2.20
N SER A 57 -12.98 -13.19 2.99
CA SER A 57 -14.40 -13.45 3.28
C SER A 57 -15.36 -12.92 2.21
N GLY A 58 -14.85 -12.36 1.10
CA GLY A 58 -15.66 -11.79 0.02
C GLY A 58 -16.43 -10.52 0.42
N ARG A 59 -16.00 -9.83 1.49
CA ARG A 59 -16.71 -8.62 1.99
C ARG A 59 -16.76 -7.51 0.94
N TYR A 60 -15.78 -7.47 0.05
CA TYR A 60 -15.58 -6.42 -0.95
C TYR A 60 -15.90 -6.87 -2.39
N ASP A 61 -16.49 -8.06 -2.59
CA ASP A 61 -16.82 -8.58 -3.92
C ASP A 61 -18.12 -7.99 -4.51
N ARG A 62 -18.70 -7.01 -3.82
CA ARG A 62 -19.98 -6.37 -4.14
C ARG A 62 -19.81 -5.17 -5.06
#